data_AF-A0A9X8RLI8-F1
#
_entry.id   AF-A0A9X8RLI8-F1
#
_cell.length_a   1.000
_cell.length_b   1.000
_cell.length_c   1.000
_cell.angle_alpha   90.00
_cell.angle_beta   90.00
_cell.angle_gamma   90.00
#
_symmetry.space_group_name_H-M   'P 1'
#
loop_
_entity.id
_entity.type
_entity.pdbx_description
1 polymer ?
#
loop_
_entity_poly.entity_id
_entity_poly.type
_entity_poly.pdbx_seq_one_letter_code
_entity_poly.pdbx_strand_id
1 'polypeptide(L)'
;MDDKVLIQLTNGAIIDITTEQEYSSGCETCDYGSCYTTDLMIIYKNKKKDIIRDESMYDYGMSLSSIMKVILNHQEDIEKLKEEEVAEFIKNKLENEHDCDELKIISEVFNEIY
;
A
#
# COMPACT_ATOMS: atom_id res chain seq x y z
N MET A 1 -15.47 -16.10 12.70
CA MET A 1 -15.75 -15.64 11.33
C MET A 1 -14.70 -16.29 10.46
N ASP A 2 -15.07 -16.93 9.35
CA ASP A 2 -14.07 -17.35 8.36
C ASP A 2 -13.32 -16.10 7.92
N ASP A 3 -12.00 -16.05 8.13
CA ASP A 3 -11.16 -14.99 7.60
C ASP A 3 -11.35 -14.99 6.08
N LYS A 4 -12.03 -13.97 5.55
CA LYS A 4 -12.33 -13.87 4.13
C LYS A 4 -11.00 -13.65 3.41
N VAL A 5 -10.49 -14.69 2.76
CA VAL A 5 -9.27 -14.61 1.94
C VAL A 5 -9.57 -13.77 0.70
N LEU A 6 -8.76 -12.73 0.47
CA LEU A 6 -8.82 -11.88 -0.71
C LEU A 6 -7.91 -12.43 -1.83
N ILE A 7 -6.65 -12.71 -1.50
CA ILE A 7 -5.66 -13.30 -2.42
C ILE A 7 -4.91 -14.41 -1.68
N GLN A 8 -4.91 -15.63 -2.25
CA GLN A 8 -4.18 -16.77 -1.71
C GLN A 8 -2.71 -16.67 -2.11
N LEU A 9 -1.79 -16.82 -1.15
CA LEU A 9 -0.34 -16.78 -1.36
C LEU A 9 0.27 -18.17 -1.12
N THR A 10 1.57 -18.33 -1.40
CA THR A 10 2.26 -19.62 -1.25
C THR A 10 2.46 -20.06 0.21
N ASN A 11 2.62 -19.12 1.14
CA ASN A 11 2.81 -19.39 2.58
C ASN A 11 1.77 -18.74 3.50
N GLY A 12 0.70 -18.16 2.93
CA GLY A 12 -0.24 -17.35 3.69
C GLY A 12 -1.36 -16.80 2.82
N ALA A 13 -1.90 -15.64 3.18
CA ALA A 13 -2.96 -14.99 2.40
C ALA A 13 -3.06 -13.51 2.71
N ILE A 14 -3.43 -12.72 1.71
CA ILE A 14 -3.94 -11.37 1.90
C ILE A 14 -5.42 -11.49 2.25
N ILE A 15 -5.83 -10.87 3.37
CA ILE A 15 -7.22 -10.89 3.83
C ILE A 15 -7.92 -9.54 3.59
N ASP A 16 -7.15 -8.46 3.46
CA ASP A 16 -7.69 -7.14 3.15
C ASP A 16 -6.63 -6.24 2.50
N ILE A 17 -7.10 -5.28 1.70
CA ILE A 17 -6.30 -4.21 1.12
C ILE A 17 -7.09 -2.91 1.28
N THR A 18 -6.50 -1.95 1.98
CA THR A 18 -7.14 -0.65 2.23
C THR A 18 -6.22 0.49 1.85
N THR A 19 -6.79 1.66 1.66
CA THR A 19 -6.04 2.88 1.36
C THR A 19 -6.47 4.00 2.28
N GLU A 20 -5.52 4.77 2.78
CA GLU A 20 -5.75 6.00 3.53
C GLU A 20 -5.05 7.17 2.84
N GLN A 21 -5.68 8.35 2.89
CA GLN A 21 -5.14 9.57 2.33
C GLN A 21 -5.20 10.65 3.39
N GLU A 22 -4.08 11.34 3.58
CA GLU A 22 -3.95 12.45 4.51
C GLU A 22 -3.38 13.67 3.81
N TYR A 23 -3.70 14.85 4.34
CA TYR A 23 -3.18 16.11 3.87
C TYR A 23 -2.69 16.92 5.07
N SER A 24 -1.44 17.37 4.98
CA SER A 24 -0.87 18.34 5.89
C SER A 24 -0.83 19.69 5.17
N SER A 25 -1.52 20.69 5.74
CA SER A 25 -1.57 22.03 5.18
C SER A 25 -0.22 22.74 5.26
N GLY A 26 0.17 23.40 4.16
CA GLY A 26 1.32 24.29 4.12
C GLY A 26 0.97 25.71 4.53
N CYS A 27 1.76 26.67 4.04
CA CYS A 27 1.48 28.11 4.14
C CYS A 27 0.11 28.46 3.55
N GLU A 28 -0.76 29.11 4.30
CA GLU A 28 -2.12 29.45 3.86
C GLU A 28 -2.21 30.27 2.55
N THR A 29 -1.14 30.99 2.19
CA THR A 29 -1.13 31.84 0.99
C THR A 29 -0.55 31.17 -0.25
N CYS A 30 0.43 30.27 -0.08
CA CYS A 30 1.18 29.70 -1.20
C CYS A 30 1.36 28.18 -1.13
N ASP A 31 0.73 27.53 -0.14
CA ASP A 31 0.79 26.09 0.16
C ASP A 31 2.21 25.55 0.38
N TYR A 32 3.21 26.42 0.55
CA TYR A 32 4.58 26.01 0.83
C TYR A 32 4.66 25.15 2.10
N GLY A 33 5.27 23.97 2.00
CA GLY A 33 5.27 22.94 3.06
C GLY A 33 4.05 22.01 3.09
N SER A 34 3.14 22.08 2.12
CA SER A 34 2.03 21.13 2.02
C SER A 34 2.52 19.73 1.65
N CYS A 35 1.91 18.71 2.24
CA CYS A 35 2.23 17.32 1.96
C CYS A 35 0.95 16.50 1.81
N TYR A 36 0.91 15.67 0.78
CA TYR A 36 -0.13 14.68 0.57
C TYR A 36 0.46 13.30 0.84
N THR A 37 -0.11 12.59 1.80
CA THR A 37 0.29 11.23 2.14
C THR A 37 -0.75 10.26 1.61
N THR A 38 -0.31 9.23 0.90
CA THR A 38 -1.17 8.09 0.54
C THR A 38 -0.55 6.80 1.05
N ASP A 39 -1.30 6.09 1.90
CA ASP A 39 -0.93 4.80 2.46
C ASP A 39 -1.74 3.70 1.79
N LEU A 40 -1.05 2.75 1.16
CA LEU A 40 -1.61 1.47 0.75
C LEU A 40 -1.29 0.43 1.82
N MET A 41 -2.31 -0.10 2.46
CA MET A 41 -2.19 -1.10 3.51
C MET A 41 -2.56 -2.49 3.00
N ILE A 42 -1.67 -3.45 3.23
CA ILE A 42 -1.86 -4.86 2.87
C ILE A 42 -1.91 -5.65 4.16
N ILE A 43 -3.06 -6.25 4.45
CA ILE A 43 -3.31 -6.98 5.69
C ILE A 43 -3.25 -8.48 5.40
N TYR A 44 -2.34 -9.16 6.10
CA TYR A 44 -2.09 -10.58 5.92
C TYR A 44 -2.76 -11.42 7.01
N LYS A 45 -3.01 -12.69 6.70
CA LYS A 45 -3.66 -13.64 7.62
C LYS A 45 -2.86 -13.86 8.91
N ASN A 46 -1.54 -13.76 8.85
CA ASN A 46 -0.67 -13.91 10.02
C ASN A 46 -0.64 -12.66 10.95
N LYS A 47 -1.56 -11.71 10.79
CA LYS A 47 -1.63 -10.45 11.57
C LYS A 47 -0.42 -9.54 11.37
N LYS A 48 0.25 -9.68 10.21
CA LYS A 48 1.16 -8.68 9.67
C LYS A 48 0.35 -7.67 8.85
N LYS A 49 0.80 -6.43 8.84
CA LYS A 49 0.39 -5.39 7.88
C LYS A 49 1.64 -4.76 7.30
N ASP A 50 1.69 -4.65 5.98
CA ASP A 50 2.64 -3.77 5.32
C ASP A 50 1.92 -2.51 4.85
N ILE A 51 2.57 -1.36 5.01
CA ILE A 51 2.11 -0.07 4.54
C ILE A 51 3.11 0.40 3.48
N ILE A 52 2.63 0.62 2.26
CA ILE A 52 3.37 1.27 1.19
C ILE A 52 2.93 2.73 1.18
N ARG A 53 3.83 3.62 1.58
CA ARG A 53 3.57 5.05 1.78
C ARG A 53 4.20 5.88 0.68
N ASP A 54 3.39 6.76 0.10
CA ASP A 54 3.80 7.90 -0.70
C ASP A 54 3.64 9.18 0.12
N GLU A 55 4.69 10.00 0.14
CA GLU A 55 4.71 11.33 0.74
C GLU A 55 5.10 12.34 -0.36
N SER A 56 4.09 12.88 -1.03
CA SER A 56 4.28 13.80 -2.14
C SER A 56 4.11 15.25 -1.68
N MET A 57 5.15 16.06 -1.89
CA MET A 57 5.06 17.49 -1.63
C MET A 57 4.50 18.22 -2.84
N TYR A 58 3.54 19.11 -2.60
CA TYR A 58 2.95 20.01 -3.62
C TYR A 58 2.17 19.33 -4.75
N ASP A 59 2.18 17.99 -4.83
CA ASP A 59 1.43 17.21 -5.81
C ASP A 59 0.70 16.04 -5.14
N TYR A 60 -0.25 15.47 -5.86
CA TYR A 60 -1.00 14.29 -5.44
C TYR A 60 -0.09 13.06 -5.49
N GLY A 61 -0.03 12.33 -4.38
CA GLY A 61 0.62 11.02 -4.35
C GLY A 61 -0.12 9.96 -5.18
N MET A 62 0.30 8.70 -5.02
CA MET A 62 -0.24 7.54 -5.72
C MET A 62 -1.76 7.55 -5.82
N SER A 63 -2.28 7.52 -7.05
CA SER A 63 -3.72 7.44 -7.25
C SER A 63 -4.25 6.04 -6.90
N LEU A 64 -5.46 5.98 -6.33
CA LEU A 64 -6.19 4.72 -6.12
C LEU A 64 -6.30 3.91 -7.43
N SER A 65 -6.45 4.59 -8.57
CA SER A 65 -6.53 3.94 -9.87
C SER A 65 -5.24 3.23 -10.28
N SER A 66 -4.08 3.79 -9.93
CA SER A 66 -2.76 3.19 -10.15
C SER A 66 -2.59 1.95 -9.28
N ILE A 67 -2.91 2.08 -7.99
CA ILE A 67 -2.91 0.97 -7.01
C ILE A 67 -3.77 -0.20 -7.51
N MET A 68 -5.02 0.07 -7.88
CA MET A 68 -5.93 -0.96 -8.38
C MET A 68 -5.43 -1.62 -9.66
N LYS A 69 -4.87 -0.85 -10.60
CA LYS A 69 -4.31 -1.41 -11.85
C LYS A 69 -3.16 -2.36 -11.55
N VAL A 70 -2.24 -2.00 -10.66
CA VAL A 70 -1.12 -2.88 -10.28
C VAL A 70 -1.63 -4.17 -9.65
N ILE A 71 -2.55 -4.08 -8.68
CA ILE A 71 -3.07 -5.27 -7.98
C ILE A 71 -3.81 -6.19 -8.97
N LEU A 72 -4.68 -5.64 -9.82
CA LEU A 72 -5.50 -6.43 -10.73
C LEU A 72 -4.69 -7.02 -11.90
N ASN A 73 -3.73 -6.26 -12.46
CA ASN A 73 -2.95 -6.72 -13.60
C ASN A 73 -1.89 -7.76 -13.21
N HIS A 74 -1.43 -7.74 -11.95
CA HIS A 74 -0.38 -8.64 -11.46
C HIS A 74 -0.91 -9.65 -10.42
N GLN A 75 -2.23 -9.86 -10.32
CA GLN A 75 -2.83 -10.77 -9.34
C GLN A 75 -2.23 -12.18 -9.43
N GLU A 76 -2.10 -12.75 -10.63
CA GLU A 76 -1.55 -14.10 -10.81
C GLU A 76 -0.08 -14.20 -10.37
N ASP A 77 0.67 -13.11 -10.43
CA ASP A 77 2.05 -13.08 -9.95
C ASP A 77 2.10 -12.92 -8.43
N ILE A 78 1.22 -12.10 -7.86
CA ILE A 78 1.05 -11.95 -6.41
C ILE A 78 0.70 -13.30 -5.77
N GLU A 79 -0.19 -14.09 -6.37
CA GLU A 79 -0.59 -15.42 -5.88
C GLU A 79 0.58 -16.41 -5.75
N LYS A 80 1.67 -16.18 -6.49
CA LYS A 80 2.89 -17.02 -6.47
C LYS A 80 3.92 -16.54 -5.43
N LEU A 81 3.67 -15.43 -4.74
CA LEU A 81 4.59 -14.85 -3.75
C LEU A 81 4.36 -15.42 -2.35
N LYS A 82 5.32 -15.17 -1.47
CA LYS A 82 5.19 -15.27 -0.02
C LYS A 82 4.78 -13.92 0.57
N GLU A 83 4.17 -13.93 1.76
CA GLU A 83 3.76 -12.71 2.47
C GLU A 83 4.91 -11.70 2.68
N GLU A 84 6.14 -12.17 2.86
CA GLU A 84 7.34 -11.32 2.99
C GLU A 84 7.80 -10.67 1.67
N GLU A 85 7.28 -11.09 0.52
CA GLU A 85 7.68 -10.61 -0.82
C GLU A 85 6.65 -9.65 -1.44
N VAL A 86 5.41 -9.68 -0.96
CA VAL A 86 4.27 -8.98 -1.59
C VAL A 86 4.46 -7.45 -1.60
N ALA A 87 4.80 -6.84 -0.46
CA ALA A 87 4.90 -5.38 -0.38
C ALA A 87 6.00 -4.83 -1.29
N GLU A 88 7.16 -5.48 -1.31
CA GLU A 88 8.27 -5.09 -2.18
C GLU A 88 7.91 -5.28 -3.65
N PHE A 89 7.21 -6.36 -4.01
CA PHE A 89 6.72 -6.56 -5.37
C PHE A 89 5.76 -5.44 -5.80
N ILE A 90 4.74 -5.15 -5.00
CA ILE A 90 3.74 -4.12 -5.32
C ILE A 90 4.40 -2.74 -5.41
N LYS A 91 5.29 -2.40 -4.46
CA LYS A 91 6.07 -1.17 -4.45
C LYS A 91 6.85 -1.01 -5.77
N ASN A 92 7.61 -2.03 -6.16
CA ASN A 92 8.38 -1.99 -7.41
C ASN A 92 7.48 -1.84 -8.63
N LYS A 93 6.30 -2.47 -8.65
CA LYS A 93 5.34 -2.28 -9.75
C LYS A 93 4.80 -0.86 -9.82
N LEU A 94 4.47 -0.26 -8.68
CA LEU A 94 3.99 1.11 -8.62
C LEU A 94 5.05 2.09 -9.14
N GLU A 95 6.29 1.98 -8.68
CA GLU A 95 7.39 2.87 -9.09
C GLU A 95 7.78 2.72 -10.58
N ASN A 96 7.57 1.54 -11.18
CA ASN A 96 7.95 1.30 -12.58
C ASN A 96 6.79 1.57 -13.57
N GLU A 97 5.54 1.41 -13.14
CA GLU A 97 4.37 1.52 -14.02
C GLU A 97 3.65 2.88 -13.87
N HIS A 98 3.99 3.65 -12.83
CA HIS A 98 3.39 4.94 -12.52
C HIS A 98 4.43 5.97 -12.10
N ASP A 99 4.12 7.24 -12.35
CA ASP A 99 4.94 8.37 -11.91
C ASP A 99 4.61 8.63 -10.43
N CYS A 100 5.46 8.13 -9.54
CA CYS A 100 5.40 8.42 -8.11
C CYS A 100 6.83 8.61 -7.58
N ASP A 101 6.95 9.36 -6.49
CA ASP A 101 8.20 9.46 -5.74
C ASP A 101 8.58 8.10 -5.11
N GLU A 102 9.79 8.02 -4.57
CA GLU A 102 10.28 6.81 -3.90
C GLU A 102 9.36 6.41 -2.75
N LEU A 103 8.80 5.20 -2.85
CA LEU A 103 7.83 4.68 -1.91
C LEU A 103 8.51 4.03 -0.70
N LYS A 104 7.93 4.22 0.48
CA LYS A 104 8.43 3.65 1.74
C LYS A 104 7.59 2.45 2.15
N ILE A 105 8.24 1.39 2.63
CA ILE A 105 7.56 0.25 3.25
C ILE A 105 7.70 0.33 4.76
N ILE A 106 6.57 0.25 5.47
CA ILE A 106 6.50 0.15 6.93
C ILE A 106 5.78 -1.15 7.27
N SER A 107 6.47 -2.06 7.96
CA SER A 107 5.91 -3.35 8.37
C SER A 107 5.53 -3.34 9.85
N GLU A 108 4.30 -3.73 10.15
CA GLU A 108 3.76 -3.80 11.50
C GLU A 108 3.22 -5.21 11.78
N VAL A 109 3.45 -5.72 12.99
CA VAL A 109 2.80 -6.95 13.48
C VAL A 109 1.91 -6.55 14.64
N PHE A 110 0.62 -6.84 14.53
CA PHE A 110 -0.33 -6.53 15.58
C PHE A 110 -0.72 -7.81 16.34
N ASN A 111 -0.44 -7.81 17.63
CA ASN A 111 -1.08 -8.71 18.57
C ASN A 111 -2.45 -8.11 18.86
N GLU A 112 -3.53 -8.77 18.41
CA GLU A 112 -4.94 -8.42 18.56
C GLU A 112 -5.28 -7.27 19.52
N ILE A 113 -6.07 -6.30 19.04
CA ILE A 113 -6.89 -5.43 19.87
C ILE A 113 -8.36 -5.80 19.61
N TYR A 114 -8.94 -6.53 20.58
CA TYR A 114 -10.36 -6.83 20.90
C TYR A 114 -11.28 -7.46 19.85
#